data_AF-A0AAW0GM74-F1
#
_entry.id   AF-A0AAW0GM74-F1
#
_cell.length_a   1.000
_cell.length_b   1.000
_cell.length_c   1.000
_cell.angle_alpha   90.00
_cell.angle_beta   90.00
_cell.angle_gamma   90.00
#
_symmetry.space_group_name_H-M   'P 1'
#
loop_
_entity.id
_entity.type
_entity.pdbx_description
1 polymer ?
#
loop_
_entity_poly.entity_id
_entity_poly.type
_entity_poly.pdbx_seq_one_letter_code
_entity_poly.pdbx_strand_id
1 'polypeptide(L)'
;MKGLHQRLNLYIDGNETYIFVPVEPIGARSLVVYRNSGGIVLKPPNAPLPPTAERSGKTVYGIIGMVSLVASEYIILLTGREVKGQLMGHNIYRATEFDIIPLNPDVSITNPPNVVEAHLLALVRSHLYGGNFLFSYGWDITRRLQAQWATHKQDEGKAMWEVADDRFFWNKYLQGRFIDVTLSKPDQNISPYILPLTFGTFDIRPTRINGQNLKLGLISRRCRYRAGTRYFRRGIDHDGNVANFNETEQILLVESPKADSSSEESGVQLSFVQIRGSVPVFWAEVNTLRYKPDVVVMGLQDSLDATKKHFDQQTAQYGEQSLVNLVNHKGHEQPVKEAYERHVTEVRLVFDVLLHLVEG
;
A
#
# COMPACT_ATOMS: atom_id res chain seq x y z
N MET A 1 7.62 -15.74 7.37
CA MET A 1 6.66 -15.52 6.28
C MET A 1 6.99 -16.44 5.11
N LYS A 2 5.99 -16.94 4.37
CA LYS A 2 6.24 -17.66 3.10
C LYS A 2 6.87 -16.72 2.07
N GLY A 3 7.88 -17.19 1.34
CA GLY A 3 8.66 -16.37 0.41
C GLY A 3 7.87 -15.95 -0.84
N LEU A 4 8.12 -14.72 -1.31
CA LEU A 4 7.58 -14.17 -2.55
C LEU A 4 8.51 -14.44 -3.73
N HIS A 5 7.96 -14.61 -4.94
CA HIS A 5 8.76 -14.71 -6.15
C HIS A 5 9.37 -13.35 -6.51
N GLN A 6 10.69 -13.31 -6.65
CA GLN A 6 11.41 -12.05 -6.89
C GLN A 6 11.59 -11.70 -8.36
N ARG A 7 11.55 -12.71 -9.24
CA ARG A 7 11.74 -12.60 -10.69
C ARG A 7 10.90 -13.65 -11.40
N LEU A 8 10.18 -13.23 -12.43
CA LEU A 8 9.31 -14.04 -13.25
C LEU A 8 9.68 -13.83 -14.72
N ASN A 9 9.71 -14.93 -15.47
CA ASN A 9 9.71 -14.92 -16.93
C ASN A 9 8.27 -14.94 -17.42
N LEU A 10 7.90 -14.01 -18.30
CA LEU A 10 6.60 -14.01 -18.98
C LEU A 10 6.72 -14.74 -20.31
N TYR A 11 5.86 -15.75 -20.49
CA TYR A 11 5.60 -16.39 -21.76
C TYR A 11 4.19 -16.07 -22.24
N ILE A 12 4.04 -15.86 -23.54
CA ILE A 12 2.79 -15.53 -24.20
C ILE A 12 2.48 -16.68 -25.15
N ASP A 13 1.37 -17.37 -24.89
CA ASP A 13 0.91 -18.50 -25.71
C ASP A 13 -0.19 -18.00 -26.64
N GLY A 14 0.24 -17.40 -27.76
CA GLY A 14 -0.63 -16.76 -28.75
C GLY A 14 -1.69 -15.88 -28.10
N ASN A 15 -2.96 -16.19 -28.39
CA ASN A 15 -4.14 -15.49 -27.87
C ASN A 15 -4.80 -16.19 -26.68
N GLU A 16 -4.20 -17.27 -26.17
CA GLU A 16 -4.85 -18.13 -25.18
C GLU A 16 -4.43 -17.80 -23.75
N THR A 17 -3.12 -17.75 -23.47
CA THR A 17 -2.64 -17.64 -22.08
C THR A 17 -1.42 -16.75 -21.91
N TYR A 18 -1.34 -16.14 -20.72
CA TYR A 18 -0.11 -15.59 -20.17
C TYR A 18 0.43 -16.54 -19.10
N ILE A 19 1.71 -16.89 -19.18
CA ILE A 19 2.35 -17.85 -18.27
C ILE A 19 3.52 -17.15 -17.57
N PHE A 20 3.40 -17.00 -16.26
CA PHE A 20 4.44 -16.46 -15.39
C PHE A 20 5.21 -17.60 -14.74
N VAL A 21 6.48 -17.74 -15.11
CA VAL A 21 7.37 -18.79 -14.60
C VAL A 21 8.38 -18.15 -13.66
N PRO A 22 8.44 -18.54 -12.37
CA PRO A 22 9.47 -18.05 -11.47
C PRO A 22 10.86 -18.46 -11.94
N VAL A 23 11.80 -17.51 -11.88
CA VAL A 23 13.21 -17.79 -12.17
C VAL A 23 13.82 -18.61 -11.03
N GLU A 24 13.45 -18.28 -9.78
CA GLU A 24 13.94 -18.91 -8.56
C GLU A 24 12.79 -19.08 -7.54
N PRO A 25 12.72 -20.21 -6.81
CA PRO A 25 13.55 -21.41 -7.00
C PRO A 25 13.20 -22.15 -8.31
N ILE A 26 14.17 -22.87 -8.89
CA ILE A 26 13.97 -23.65 -10.11
C ILE A 26 12.88 -24.71 -9.86
N GLY A 27 11.95 -24.82 -10.80
CA GLY A 27 10.84 -25.77 -10.70
C GLY A 27 9.69 -25.33 -9.81
N ALA A 28 9.65 -24.07 -9.38
CA ALA A 28 8.44 -23.52 -8.74
C ALA A 28 7.21 -23.63 -9.66
N ARG A 29 6.02 -23.64 -9.04
CA ARG A 29 4.73 -23.67 -9.75
C ARG A 29 4.57 -22.40 -10.59
N SER A 30 4.31 -22.55 -11.89
CA SER A 30 4.02 -21.43 -12.78
C SER A 30 2.57 -20.99 -12.67
N LEU A 31 2.34 -19.69 -12.81
CA LEU A 31 1.01 -19.08 -12.81
C LEU A 31 0.54 -18.86 -14.24
N VAL A 32 -0.60 -19.41 -14.59
CA VAL A 32 -1.23 -19.26 -15.90
C VAL A 32 -2.47 -18.40 -15.75
N VAL A 33 -2.58 -17.38 -16.60
CA VAL A 33 -3.77 -16.53 -16.73
C VAL A 33 -4.35 -16.73 -18.12
N TYR A 34 -5.59 -17.21 -18.18
CA TYR A 34 -6.33 -17.40 -19.44
C TYR A 34 -6.86 -16.05 -19.94
N ARG A 35 -6.54 -15.71 -21.18
CA ARG A 35 -6.83 -14.41 -21.80
C ARG A 35 -8.32 -14.24 -22.11
N ASN A 36 -9.02 -15.31 -22.47
CA ASN A 36 -10.44 -15.30 -22.81
C ASN A 36 -11.38 -15.13 -21.60
N SER A 37 -10.99 -15.67 -20.44
CA SER A 37 -11.85 -15.80 -19.26
C SER A 37 -11.34 -15.04 -18.04
N GLY A 38 -10.07 -14.62 -18.06
CA GLY A 38 -9.37 -14.11 -16.89
C GLY A 38 -9.14 -15.17 -15.80
N GLY A 39 -9.34 -16.45 -16.11
CA GLY A 39 -9.12 -17.55 -15.18
C GLY A 39 -7.64 -17.64 -14.77
N ILE A 40 -7.39 -17.84 -13.47
CA ILE A 40 -6.04 -17.94 -12.90
C ILE A 40 -5.84 -19.37 -12.38
N VAL A 41 -4.76 -20.02 -12.80
CA VAL A 41 -4.44 -21.41 -12.42
C VAL A 41 -2.94 -21.57 -12.17
N LEU A 42 -2.57 -22.22 -11.08
CA LEU A 42 -1.22 -22.70 -10.84
C LEU A 42 -1.00 -24.06 -11.47
N LYS A 43 -0.04 -24.13 -12.39
CA LYS A 43 0.44 -25.40 -12.91
C LYS A 43 1.34 -26.11 -11.89
N PRO A 44 1.48 -27.44 -12.00
CA PRO A 44 2.43 -28.19 -11.20
C PRO A 44 3.88 -27.71 -11.38
N PRO A 45 4.77 -27.98 -10.41
CA PRO A 45 6.21 -27.84 -10.57
C PRO A 45 6.71 -28.47 -11.88
N ASN A 46 7.61 -27.80 -12.59
CA ASN A 46 8.21 -28.29 -13.85
C ASN A 46 7.21 -28.65 -14.96
N ALA A 47 5.98 -28.09 -14.94
CA ALA A 47 5.04 -28.30 -16.02
C ALA A 47 5.63 -27.79 -17.36
N PRO A 48 5.54 -28.58 -18.45
CA PRO A 48 6.05 -28.16 -19.74
C PRO A 48 5.27 -26.95 -20.25
N LEU A 49 5.99 -26.03 -20.89
CA LEU A 49 5.38 -24.91 -21.58
C LEU A 49 4.73 -25.38 -22.89
N PRO A 50 3.61 -24.78 -23.30
CA PRO A 50 3.04 -25.01 -24.63
C PRO A 50 4.10 -24.76 -25.72
N PRO A 51 4.15 -25.56 -26.80
CA PRO A 51 5.12 -25.37 -27.89
C PRO A 51 5.02 -24.01 -28.59
N THR A 52 3.84 -23.40 -28.55
CA THR A 52 3.50 -22.08 -29.10
C THR A 52 3.84 -20.93 -28.16
N ALA A 53 4.29 -21.21 -26.92
CA ALA A 53 4.56 -20.18 -25.94
C ALA A 53 5.91 -19.47 -26.20
N GLU A 54 5.84 -18.17 -26.47
CA GLU A 54 7.02 -17.33 -26.74
C GLU A 54 7.38 -16.48 -25.52
N ARG A 55 8.67 -16.37 -25.20
CA ARG A 55 9.15 -15.54 -24.09
C ARG A 55 9.11 -14.06 -24.49
N SER A 56 8.45 -13.20 -23.71
CA SER A 56 8.27 -11.77 -24.06
C SER A 56 9.55 -10.92 -23.97
N GLY A 57 10.68 -11.52 -23.60
CA GLY A 57 11.97 -10.84 -23.39
C GLY A 57 12.04 -9.96 -22.14
N LYS A 58 10.90 -9.54 -21.58
CA LYS A 58 10.82 -8.70 -20.38
C LYS A 58 11.04 -9.53 -19.11
N THR A 59 11.79 -8.96 -18.16
CA THR A 59 11.85 -9.50 -16.80
C THR A 59 10.75 -8.87 -15.96
N VAL A 60 9.96 -9.69 -15.28
CA VAL A 60 8.89 -9.23 -14.40
C VAL A 60 9.34 -9.42 -12.95
N TYR A 61 9.31 -8.34 -12.17
CA TYR A 61 9.68 -8.35 -10.75
C TYR A 61 8.49 -8.55 -9.82
N GLY A 62 7.26 -8.47 -10.34
CA GLY A 62 6.04 -8.72 -9.61
C GLY A 62 4.82 -8.44 -10.47
N ILE A 63 3.69 -9.03 -10.08
CA ILE A 63 2.38 -8.69 -10.64
C ILE A 63 1.78 -7.67 -9.68
N ILE A 64 1.47 -6.47 -10.15
CA ILE A 64 0.82 -5.44 -9.31
C ILE A 64 -0.64 -5.82 -9.08
N GLY A 65 -1.29 -6.37 -10.10
CA GLY A 65 -2.63 -6.93 -10.02
C GLY A 65 -3.37 -6.80 -11.35
N MET A 66 -4.68 -6.94 -11.31
CA MET A 66 -5.58 -6.84 -12.45
C MET A 66 -6.54 -5.66 -12.28
N VAL A 67 -6.86 -4.99 -13.39
CA VAL A 67 -7.84 -3.90 -13.44
C VAL A 67 -8.78 -4.11 -14.62
N SER A 68 -10.08 -3.97 -14.39
CA SER A 68 -11.09 -3.99 -15.44
C SER A 68 -11.38 -2.56 -15.89
N LEU A 69 -11.15 -2.27 -17.16
CA LEU A 69 -11.56 -1.01 -17.81
C LEU A 69 -12.75 -1.30 -18.74
N VAL A 70 -13.09 -0.36 -19.63
CA VAL A 70 -14.34 -0.43 -20.40
C VAL A 70 -14.27 -1.52 -21.47
N ALA A 71 -13.12 -1.68 -22.15
CA ALA A 71 -12.98 -2.60 -23.27
C ALA A 71 -12.38 -3.97 -22.88
N SER A 72 -11.49 -4.00 -21.88
CA SER A 72 -10.84 -5.23 -21.43
C SER A 72 -10.46 -5.18 -19.96
N GLU A 73 -10.15 -6.35 -19.43
CA GLU A 73 -9.31 -6.47 -18.25
C GLU A 73 -7.83 -6.42 -18.63
N TYR A 74 -7.01 -5.89 -17.73
CA TYR A 74 -5.58 -5.69 -17.92
C TYR A 74 -4.82 -6.24 -16.73
N ILE A 75 -3.66 -6.85 -16.99
CA ILE A 75 -2.68 -7.21 -15.97
C ILE A 75 -1.64 -6.09 -15.93
N ILE A 76 -1.39 -5.56 -14.73
CA ILE A 76 -0.34 -4.58 -14.48
C ILE A 76 0.88 -5.31 -13.90
N LEU A 77 2.00 -5.19 -14.60
CA LEU A 77 3.27 -5.83 -14.26
C LEU A 77 4.28 -4.79 -13.79
N LEU A 78 5.10 -5.20 -12.83
CA LEU A 78 6.28 -4.47 -12.41
C LEU A 78 7.49 -4.98 -13.20
N THR A 79 8.04 -4.17 -14.09
CA THR A 79 9.17 -4.55 -14.97
C THR A 79 10.47 -3.84 -14.63
N GLY A 80 10.46 -2.92 -13.67
CA GLY A 80 11.65 -2.22 -13.18
C GLY A 80 11.52 -1.85 -11.71
N ARG A 81 12.62 -1.93 -10.98
CA ARG A 81 12.71 -1.58 -9.56
C ARG A 81 14.08 -1.00 -9.25
N GLU A 82 14.14 -0.10 -8.28
CA GLU A 82 15.39 0.39 -7.69
C GLU A 82 15.49 -0.04 -6.22
N VAL A 83 16.69 -0.32 -5.73
CA VAL A 83 16.93 -0.55 -4.30
C VAL A 83 17.02 0.80 -3.59
N LYS A 84 16.20 1.02 -2.56
CA LYS A 84 16.23 2.24 -1.72
C LYS A 84 17.14 2.10 -0.50
N GLY A 85 17.32 0.88 -0.02
CA GLY A 85 18.13 0.57 1.14
C GLY A 85 17.75 -0.78 1.73
N GLN A 86 18.38 -1.15 2.83
CA GLN A 86 18.15 -2.42 3.50
C GLN A 86 17.62 -2.17 4.91
N LEU A 87 16.51 -2.82 5.27
CA LEU A 87 15.90 -2.77 6.59
C LEU A 87 15.83 -4.21 7.11
N MET A 88 16.43 -4.47 8.29
CA MET A 88 16.43 -5.83 8.90
C MET A 88 16.95 -6.93 7.96
N GLY A 89 18.05 -6.66 7.23
CA GLY A 89 18.59 -7.62 6.27
C GLY A 89 17.82 -7.71 4.93
N HIS A 90 16.65 -7.07 4.82
CA HIS A 90 15.82 -7.12 3.63
C HIS A 90 15.92 -5.85 2.79
N ASN A 91 16.10 -6.01 1.48
CA ASN A 91 16.08 -4.89 0.55
C ASN A 91 14.67 -4.31 0.44
N ILE A 92 14.59 -2.99 0.56
CA ILE A 92 13.40 -2.21 0.25
C ILE A 92 13.57 -1.64 -1.16
N TYR A 93 12.57 -1.84 -1.99
CA TYR A 93 12.58 -1.43 -3.39
C TYR A 93 11.56 -0.33 -3.64
N ARG A 94 11.83 0.54 -4.61
CA ARG A 94 10.83 1.39 -5.27
C ARG A 94 10.53 0.83 -6.65
N ALA A 95 9.26 0.73 -7.01
CA ALA A 95 8.81 0.40 -8.35
C ALA A 95 9.12 1.54 -9.32
N THR A 96 9.73 1.24 -10.48
CA THR A 96 10.17 2.28 -11.43
C THR A 96 9.60 2.10 -12.83
N GLU A 97 9.45 0.86 -13.32
CA GLU A 97 8.91 0.59 -14.64
C GLU A 97 7.73 -0.36 -14.57
N PHE A 98 6.75 -0.10 -15.43
CA PHE A 98 5.47 -0.80 -15.43
C PHE A 98 5.13 -1.24 -16.85
N ASP A 99 4.51 -2.40 -16.97
CA ASP A 99 3.92 -2.86 -18.22
C ASP A 99 2.46 -3.19 -17.98
N ILE A 100 1.61 -2.84 -18.94
CA ILE A 100 0.18 -3.15 -18.89
C ILE A 100 -0.07 -4.07 -20.07
N ILE A 101 -0.69 -5.23 -19.85
CA ILE A 101 -1.02 -6.18 -20.90
C ILE A 101 -2.51 -6.51 -20.89
N PRO A 102 -3.18 -6.57 -22.05
CA PRO A 102 -4.62 -6.78 -22.11
C PRO A 102 -4.93 -8.28 -22.07
N LEU A 103 -5.96 -8.67 -21.32
CA LEU A 103 -6.46 -10.04 -21.42
C LEU A 103 -7.06 -10.28 -22.80
N ASN A 104 -7.92 -9.38 -23.28
CA ASN A 104 -8.49 -9.51 -24.62
C ASN A 104 -7.41 -9.30 -25.71
N PRO A 105 -7.14 -10.30 -26.56
CA PRO A 105 -6.14 -10.19 -27.63
C PRO A 105 -6.51 -9.18 -28.72
N ASP A 106 -7.78 -8.88 -28.91
CA ASP A 106 -8.25 -7.93 -29.93
C ASP A 106 -8.04 -6.47 -29.50
N VAL A 107 -7.74 -6.24 -28.22
CA VAL A 107 -7.53 -4.90 -27.68
C VAL A 107 -6.05 -4.55 -27.73
N SER A 108 -5.70 -3.64 -28.64
CA SER A 108 -4.36 -3.06 -28.67
C SER A 108 -4.22 -1.97 -27.61
N ILE A 109 -3.12 -2.01 -26.85
CA ILE A 109 -2.80 -0.96 -25.87
C ILE A 109 -2.21 0.28 -26.57
N THR A 110 -1.50 0.08 -27.68
CA THR A 110 -0.90 1.17 -28.46
C THR A 110 -1.96 1.92 -29.24
N ASN A 111 -2.94 1.19 -29.80
CA ASN A 111 -4.09 1.74 -30.52
C ASN A 111 -5.40 1.23 -29.92
N PRO A 112 -5.84 1.77 -28.77
CA PRO A 112 -7.07 1.33 -28.13
C PRO A 112 -8.28 1.54 -29.04
N PRO A 113 -9.27 0.64 -28.99
CA PRO A 113 -10.42 0.67 -29.90
C PRO A 113 -11.32 1.90 -29.70
N ASN A 114 -11.26 2.54 -28.52
CA ASN A 114 -12.06 3.71 -28.16
C ASN A 114 -11.20 4.77 -27.44
N VAL A 115 -11.49 6.05 -27.72
CA VAL A 115 -10.91 7.23 -27.05
C VAL A 115 -11.07 7.16 -25.53
N VAL A 116 -12.20 6.65 -25.04
CA VAL A 116 -12.44 6.48 -23.59
C VAL A 116 -11.45 5.50 -22.99
N GLU A 117 -11.22 4.36 -23.65
CA GLU A 117 -10.26 3.35 -23.17
C GLU A 117 -8.83 3.90 -23.18
N ALA A 118 -8.46 4.62 -24.25
CA ALA A 118 -7.17 5.29 -24.33
C ALA A 118 -6.97 6.30 -23.19
N HIS A 119 -8.01 7.06 -22.86
CA HIS A 119 -7.98 8.01 -21.75
C HIS A 119 -7.82 7.31 -20.39
N LEU A 120 -8.59 6.25 -20.12
CA LEU A 120 -8.48 5.49 -18.88
C LEU A 120 -7.10 4.83 -18.72
N LEU A 121 -6.57 4.23 -19.78
CA LEU A 121 -5.21 3.68 -19.79
C LEU A 121 -4.16 4.77 -19.54
N ALA A 122 -4.34 5.96 -20.09
CA ALA A 122 -3.46 7.10 -19.84
C ALA A 122 -3.50 7.54 -18.37
N LEU A 123 -4.68 7.56 -17.74
CA LEU A 123 -4.82 7.85 -16.31
C LEU A 123 -4.12 6.80 -15.44
N VAL A 124 -4.29 5.51 -15.76
CA VAL A 124 -3.61 4.41 -15.06
C VAL A 124 -2.09 4.56 -15.18
N ARG A 125 -1.58 4.77 -16.39
CA ARG A 125 -0.15 5.00 -16.64
C ARG A 125 0.37 6.22 -15.89
N SER A 126 -0.34 7.34 -15.97
CA SER A 126 0.02 8.57 -15.28
C SER A 126 0.11 8.37 -13.76
N HIS A 127 -0.84 7.62 -13.18
CA HIS A 127 -0.81 7.30 -11.75
C HIS A 127 0.36 6.37 -11.38
N LEU A 128 0.63 5.35 -12.19
CA LEU A 128 1.74 4.41 -11.95
C LEU A 128 3.09 5.13 -11.99
N TYR A 129 3.33 5.97 -13.00
CA TYR A 129 4.60 6.69 -13.16
C TYR A 129 4.72 7.94 -12.26
N GLY A 130 3.61 8.54 -11.83
CA GLY A 130 3.59 9.65 -10.89
C GLY A 130 3.62 9.22 -9.42
N GLY A 131 3.36 7.94 -9.14
CA GLY A 131 3.32 7.38 -7.78
C GLY A 131 4.69 6.92 -7.28
N ASN A 132 4.84 6.90 -5.95
CA ASN A 132 6.00 6.30 -5.29
C ASN A 132 5.54 5.03 -4.57
N PHE A 133 5.69 3.89 -5.26
CA PHE A 133 5.32 2.58 -4.71
C PHE A 133 6.55 1.86 -4.18
N LEU A 134 6.50 1.52 -2.91
CA LEU A 134 7.53 0.79 -2.20
C LEU A 134 7.07 -0.66 -1.98
N PHE A 135 8.02 -1.59 -1.91
CA PHE A 135 7.76 -2.97 -1.53
C PHE A 135 9.06 -3.66 -1.06
N SER A 136 8.92 -4.83 -0.45
CA SER A 136 10.02 -5.77 -0.22
C SER A 136 9.53 -7.19 -0.42
N TYR A 137 10.43 -8.11 -0.76
CA TYR A 137 10.10 -9.53 -0.90
C TYR A 137 10.16 -10.29 0.42
N GLY A 138 10.88 -9.74 1.41
CA GLY A 138 11.16 -10.42 2.68
C GLY A 138 10.67 -9.67 3.91
N TRP A 139 10.37 -8.38 3.80
CA TRP A 139 9.90 -7.56 4.90
C TRP A 139 8.54 -6.95 4.61
N ASP A 140 7.63 -7.02 5.56
CA ASP A 140 6.34 -6.33 5.44
C ASP A 140 6.52 -4.85 5.76
N ILE A 141 6.54 -4.01 4.73
CA ILE A 141 6.66 -2.56 4.90
C ILE A 141 5.33 -1.87 5.17
N THR A 142 4.20 -2.58 5.11
CA THR A 142 2.86 -2.01 5.37
C THR A 142 2.63 -1.78 6.87
N ARG A 143 3.29 -2.56 7.73
CA ARG A 143 3.18 -2.49 9.19
C ARG A 143 4.42 -1.88 9.83
N ARG A 144 4.19 -1.09 10.88
CA ARG A 144 5.26 -0.60 11.78
C ARG A 144 5.94 -1.74 12.54
N LEU A 145 7.20 -1.54 12.92
CA LEU A 145 8.04 -2.51 13.62
C LEU A 145 7.39 -2.98 14.92
N GLN A 146 6.81 -2.06 15.71
CA GLN A 146 6.12 -2.39 16.97
C GLN A 146 4.93 -3.35 16.76
N ALA A 147 4.16 -3.16 15.68
CA ALA A 147 3.00 -4.01 15.39
C ALA A 147 3.46 -5.42 14.98
N GLN A 148 4.48 -5.51 14.14
CA GLN A 148 5.07 -6.79 13.73
C GLN A 148 5.68 -7.54 14.92
N TRP A 149 6.32 -6.83 15.85
CA TRP A 149 6.86 -7.43 17.06
C TRP A 149 5.76 -8.02 17.96
N ALA A 150 4.66 -7.28 18.15
CA ALA A 150 3.55 -7.71 18.99
C ALA A 150 2.85 -8.98 18.46
N THR A 151 2.79 -9.16 17.14
CA THR A 151 2.11 -10.29 16.50
C THR A 151 3.04 -11.34 15.90
N HIS A 152 4.36 -11.25 16.12
CA HIS A 152 5.36 -12.08 15.43
C HIS A 152 5.05 -13.60 15.49
N LYS A 153 4.63 -14.09 16.66
CA LYS A 153 4.26 -15.52 16.84
C LYS A 153 2.98 -15.91 16.08
N GLN A 154 2.03 -14.99 15.95
CA GLN A 154 0.76 -15.21 15.26
C GLN A 154 0.91 -15.09 13.73
N ASP A 155 1.97 -14.43 13.27
CA ASP A 155 2.30 -14.22 11.87
C ASP A 155 3.15 -15.35 11.29
N GLU A 156 3.64 -16.24 12.14
CA GLU A 156 4.47 -17.37 11.72
C GLU A 156 3.69 -18.30 10.77
N GLY A 157 4.34 -18.69 9.66
CA GLY A 157 3.72 -19.52 8.62
C GLY A 157 2.74 -18.81 7.67
N LYS A 158 2.28 -17.59 8.00
CA LYS A 158 1.41 -16.80 7.12
C LYS A 158 2.17 -16.20 5.92
N ALA A 159 1.43 -15.96 4.84
CA ALA A 159 1.88 -15.19 3.70
C ALA A 159 1.88 -13.68 4.02
N MET A 160 2.74 -12.93 3.33
CA MET A 160 2.90 -11.50 3.58
C MET A 160 1.58 -10.72 3.42
N TRP A 161 0.78 -11.06 2.42
CA TRP A 161 -0.49 -10.39 2.14
C TRP A 161 -1.57 -10.66 3.21
N GLU A 162 -1.49 -11.78 3.95
CA GLU A 162 -2.45 -12.16 5.00
C GLU A 162 -2.25 -11.33 6.28
N VAL A 163 -1.04 -10.85 6.50
CA VAL A 163 -0.65 -10.07 7.69
C VAL A 163 -0.48 -8.59 7.41
N ALA A 164 -0.44 -8.19 6.14
CA ALA A 164 -0.25 -6.81 5.72
C ALA A 164 -1.33 -5.88 6.32
N ASP A 165 -0.93 -4.66 6.70
CA ASP A 165 -1.87 -3.63 7.09
C ASP A 165 -2.67 -3.19 5.87
N ASP A 166 -3.96 -3.48 5.90
CA ASP A 166 -4.90 -3.18 4.83
C ASP A 166 -4.89 -1.68 4.44
N ARG A 167 -4.71 -0.80 5.44
CA ARG A 167 -4.67 0.64 5.22
C ARG A 167 -3.52 1.03 4.31
N PHE A 168 -2.41 0.30 4.33
CA PHE A 168 -1.19 0.61 3.58
C PHE A 168 -0.91 -0.36 2.43
N PHE A 169 -1.74 -1.39 2.23
CA PHE A 169 -1.69 -2.29 1.09
C PHE A 169 -2.38 -1.68 -0.14
N TRP A 170 -1.69 -0.75 -0.80
CA TRP A 170 -2.21 0.09 -1.88
C TRP A 170 -2.86 -0.73 -3.01
N ASN A 171 -2.18 -1.76 -3.52
CA ASN A 171 -2.66 -2.57 -4.64
C ASN A 171 -3.60 -3.72 -4.23
N LYS A 172 -4.11 -3.81 -3.00
CA LYS A 172 -4.98 -4.94 -2.61
C LYS A 172 -6.26 -5.03 -3.44
N TYR A 173 -6.81 -3.91 -3.94
CA TYR A 173 -7.94 -3.98 -4.89
C TYR A 173 -7.54 -4.69 -6.19
N LEU A 174 -6.38 -4.33 -6.74
CA LEU A 174 -5.86 -4.93 -7.97
C LEU A 174 -5.50 -6.42 -7.76
N GLN A 175 -5.09 -6.79 -6.55
CA GLN A 175 -4.81 -8.16 -6.16
C GLN A 175 -6.07 -8.98 -5.81
N GLY A 176 -7.27 -8.40 -5.88
CA GLY A 176 -8.52 -9.03 -5.42
C GLY A 176 -8.72 -10.43 -5.98
N ARG A 177 -8.63 -10.60 -7.31
CA ARG A 177 -8.78 -11.92 -7.96
C ARG A 177 -7.73 -12.94 -7.51
N PHE A 178 -6.50 -12.49 -7.22
CA PHE A 178 -5.44 -13.39 -6.75
C PHE A 178 -5.71 -13.86 -5.32
N ILE A 179 -6.20 -12.95 -4.48
CA ILE A 179 -6.62 -13.25 -3.11
C ILE A 179 -7.82 -14.20 -3.13
N ASP A 180 -8.84 -13.91 -3.94
CA ASP A 180 -10.06 -14.72 -4.05
C ASP A 180 -9.77 -16.16 -4.50
N VAL A 181 -8.89 -16.34 -5.49
CA VAL A 181 -8.46 -17.67 -5.95
C VAL A 181 -7.73 -18.42 -4.83
N THR A 182 -6.85 -17.74 -4.09
CA THR A 182 -6.13 -18.34 -2.95
C THR A 182 -7.08 -18.78 -1.84
N LEU A 183 -8.10 -17.98 -1.54
CA LEU A 183 -9.07 -18.26 -0.48
C LEU A 183 -10.09 -19.33 -0.88
N SER A 184 -10.54 -19.33 -2.13
CA SER A 184 -11.57 -20.25 -2.62
C SER A 184 -11.04 -21.63 -3.00
N LYS A 185 -9.76 -21.75 -3.36
CA LYS A 185 -9.13 -22.98 -3.85
C LYS A 185 -7.78 -23.21 -3.15
N PRO A 186 -7.76 -23.90 -2.01
CA PRO A 186 -6.52 -24.12 -1.24
C PRO A 186 -5.40 -24.82 -2.03
N ASP A 187 -5.75 -25.67 -3.02
CA ASP A 187 -4.82 -26.32 -3.95
C ASP A 187 -4.17 -25.34 -4.96
N GLN A 188 -4.78 -24.16 -5.14
CA GLN A 188 -4.34 -23.04 -5.97
C GLN A 188 -3.78 -21.89 -5.12
N ASN A 189 -3.02 -22.20 -4.06
CA ASN A 189 -2.42 -21.16 -3.22
C ASN A 189 -1.37 -20.33 -4.01
N ILE A 190 -1.78 -19.14 -4.47
CA ILE A 190 -0.95 -18.20 -5.23
C ILE A 190 -0.32 -17.11 -4.38
N SER A 191 -0.28 -17.28 -3.05
CA SER A 191 0.34 -16.33 -2.13
C SER A 191 1.75 -15.85 -2.54
N PRO A 192 2.65 -16.69 -3.10
CA PRO A 192 3.97 -16.24 -3.56
C PRO A 192 3.95 -15.19 -4.68
N TYR A 193 2.82 -14.99 -5.35
CA TYR A 193 2.60 -13.99 -6.42
C TYR A 193 1.90 -12.71 -5.93
N ILE A 194 1.35 -12.71 -4.72
CA ILE A 194 0.62 -11.57 -4.16
C ILE A 194 1.62 -10.66 -3.44
N LEU A 195 2.11 -9.64 -4.15
CA LEU A 195 3.09 -8.67 -3.65
C LEU A 195 2.40 -7.42 -3.11
N PRO A 196 2.47 -7.12 -1.79
CA PRO A 196 1.96 -5.87 -1.26
C PRO A 196 2.85 -4.68 -1.63
N LEU A 197 2.25 -3.68 -2.26
CA LEU A 197 2.86 -2.38 -2.54
C LEU A 197 2.30 -1.35 -1.56
N THR A 198 3.17 -0.49 -1.04
CA THR A 198 2.82 0.66 -0.20
C THR A 198 3.07 1.95 -0.97
N PHE A 199 2.12 2.89 -0.96
CA PHE A 199 2.36 4.23 -1.49
C PHE A 199 3.03 5.06 -0.39
N GLY A 200 4.26 5.52 -0.62
CA GLY A 200 4.94 6.34 0.37
C GLY A 200 6.36 6.74 0.02
N THR A 201 7.16 7.00 1.05
CA THR A 201 8.59 7.32 0.93
C THR A 201 9.39 6.51 1.94
N PHE A 202 10.59 6.12 1.56
CA PHE A 202 11.53 5.40 2.41
C PHE A 202 12.95 5.86 2.12
N ASP A 203 13.69 6.17 3.18
CA ASP A 203 15.14 6.34 3.14
C ASP A 203 15.75 5.76 4.41
N ILE A 204 16.97 5.25 4.31
CA ILE A 204 17.73 4.77 5.47
C ILE A 204 19.19 5.12 5.30
N ARG A 205 19.77 5.75 6.32
CA ARG A 205 21.14 6.26 6.28
C ARG A 205 21.96 5.74 7.45
N PRO A 206 23.15 5.19 7.21
CA PRO A 206 24.09 4.92 8.29
C PRO A 206 24.61 6.24 8.86
N THR A 207 24.79 6.30 10.17
CA THR A 207 25.47 7.40 10.85
C THR A 207 26.17 6.86 12.11
N ARG A 208 26.96 7.72 12.75
CA ARG A 208 27.75 7.37 13.93
C ARG A 208 27.58 8.45 14.99
N ILE A 209 27.16 8.06 16.19
CA ILE A 209 26.99 8.96 17.33
C ILE A 209 27.81 8.41 18.49
N ASN A 210 28.69 9.23 19.08
CA ASN A 210 29.54 8.85 20.23
C ASN A 210 30.31 7.54 20.02
N GLY A 211 30.79 7.30 18.80
CA GLY A 211 31.54 6.09 18.45
C GLY A 211 30.68 4.87 18.10
N GLN A 212 29.37 4.90 18.34
CA GLN A 212 28.41 3.84 18.04
C GLN A 212 27.85 3.98 16.61
N ASN A 213 27.93 2.91 15.82
CA ASN A 213 27.31 2.85 14.50
C ASN A 213 25.81 2.60 14.65
N LEU A 214 25.04 3.34 13.85
CA LEU A 214 23.59 3.20 13.79
C LEU A 214 23.07 3.46 12.38
N LYS A 215 21.85 3.00 12.10
CA LYS A 215 21.11 3.31 10.88
C LYS A 215 19.82 4.03 11.26
N LEU A 216 19.63 5.22 10.71
CA LEU A 216 18.39 5.99 10.86
C LEU A 216 17.55 5.81 9.60
N GLY A 217 16.43 5.13 9.75
CA GLY A 217 15.42 4.93 8.73
C GLY A 217 14.22 5.85 8.95
N LEU A 218 13.64 6.33 7.86
CA LEU A 218 12.36 7.02 7.88
C LEU A 218 11.47 6.41 6.80
N ILE A 219 10.32 5.88 7.21
CA ILE A 219 9.28 5.39 6.30
C ILE A 219 8.00 6.19 6.52
N SER A 220 7.38 6.65 5.44
CA SER A 220 6.05 7.25 5.48
C SER A 220 5.13 6.47 4.56
N ARG A 221 3.97 6.05 5.06
CA ARG A 221 3.00 5.20 4.38
C ARG A 221 1.69 5.97 4.25
N ARG A 222 1.15 6.04 3.04
CA ARG A 222 -0.13 6.69 2.74
C ARG A 222 -1.26 5.68 2.75
N CYS A 223 -2.33 5.99 3.48
CA CYS A 223 -3.51 5.16 3.53
C CYS A 223 -4.20 5.09 2.15
N ARG A 224 -4.66 3.89 1.78
CA ARG A 224 -5.47 3.66 0.57
C ARG A 224 -6.92 4.13 0.72
N TYR A 225 -7.43 4.16 1.96
CA TYR A 225 -8.80 4.58 2.23
C TYR A 225 -8.96 6.07 2.03
N ARG A 226 -10.12 6.46 1.48
CA ARG A 226 -10.48 7.83 1.17
C ARG A 226 -9.37 8.61 0.41
N ALA A 227 -8.58 7.89 -0.39
CA ALA A 227 -7.56 8.47 -1.23
C ALA A 227 -8.21 9.30 -2.35
N GLY A 228 -7.64 10.46 -2.66
CA GLY A 228 -8.10 11.32 -3.73
C GLY A 228 -7.48 12.70 -3.67
N THR A 229 -7.78 13.50 -4.68
CA THR A 229 -7.32 14.88 -4.81
C THR A 229 -7.92 15.77 -3.72
N ARG A 230 -7.12 16.74 -3.24
CA ARG A 230 -7.42 17.64 -2.11
C ARG A 230 -8.79 18.30 -2.16
N TYR A 231 -9.29 18.65 -3.34
CA TYR A 231 -10.58 19.33 -3.53
C TYR A 231 -11.79 18.39 -3.57
N PHE A 232 -11.56 17.08 -3.74
CA PHE A 232 -12.64 16.09 -3.90
C PHE A 232 -12.75 15.14 -2.72
N ARG A 233 -11.68 14.98 -1.91
CA ARG A 233 -11.64 14.10 -0.74
C ARG A 233 -11.01 14.83 0.45
N ARG A 234 -11.86 15.31 1.36
CA ARG A 234 -11.51 15.89 2.67
C ARG A 234 -12.39 15.31 3.76
N GLY A 235 -11.97 15.45 5.00
CA GLY A 235 -12.73 14.95 6.14
C GLY A 235 -12.82 13.44 6.21
N ILE A 236 -13.89 12.97 6.85
CA ILE A 236 -14.15 11.58 7.23
C ILE A 236 -15.22 10.92 6.34
N ASP A 237 -15.21 9.59 6.20
CA ASP A 237 -16.38 8.80 5.74
C ASP A 237 -17.17 8.20 6.90
N HIS A 238 -18.28 7.54 6.59
CA HIS A 238 -19.14 6.89 7.57
C HIS A 238 -18.47 5.72 8.31
N ASP A 239 -17.38 5.18 7.75
CA ASP A 239 -16.61 4.07 8.33
C ASP A 239 -15.48 4.56 9.25
N GLY A 240 -15.32 5.88 9.41
CA GLY A 240 -14.30 6.49 10.26
C GLY A 240 -12.95 6.73 9.57
N ASN A 241 -12.85 6.49 8.26
CA ASN A 241 -11.60 6.72 7.52
C ASN A 241 -11.48 8.19 7.12
N VAL A 242 -10.35 8.80 7.46
CA VAL A 242 -10.04 10.19 7.10
C VAL A 242 -9.21 10.26 5.82
N ALA A 243 -9.46 11.31 5.02
CA ALA A 243 -8.68 11.54 3.81
C ALA A 243 -7.22 11.90 4.16
N ASN A 244 -6.28 11.56 3.29
CA ASN A 244 -4.86 11.89 3.44
C ASN A 244 -4.24 11.41 4.76
N PHE A 245 -4.72 10.28 5.29
CA PHE A 245 -4.09 9.63 6.43
C PHE A 245 -2.73 9.06 6.04
N ASN A 246 -1.69 9.46 6.77
CA ASN A 246 -0.33 8.99 6.62
C ASN A 246 0.21 8.55 7.99
N GLU A 247 0.97 7.47 7.98
CA GLU A 247 1.77 7.03 9.13
C GLU A 247 3.25 7.20 8.78
N THR A 248 3.98 7.95 9.60
CA THR A 248 5.43 8.11 9.46
C THR A 248 6.11 7.47 10.66
N GLU A 249 7.01 6.53 10.37
CA GLU A 249 7.79 5.79 11.34
C GLU A 249 9.27 6.10 11.18
N GLN A 250 9.88 6.58 12.26
CA GLN A 250 11.31 6.71 12.40
C GLN A 250 11.86 5.43 13.04
N ILE A 251 12.76 4.77 12.32
CA ILE A 251 13.39 3.52 12.76
C ILE A 251 14.85 3.82 13.09
N LEU A 252 15.30 3.41 14.26
CA LEU A 252 16.69 3.54 14.68
C LEU A 252 17.25 2.15 14.99
N LEU A 253 18.26 1.75 14.24
CA LEU A 253 18.93 0.45 14.37
C LEU A 253 20.33 0.68 14.91
N VAL A 254 20.63 0.16 16.08
CA VAL A 254 21.94 0.27 16.73
C VAL A 254 22.68 -1.05 16.56
N GLU A 255 23.85 -0.99 15.93
CA GLU A 255 24.67 -2.18 15.72
C GLU A 255 25.23 -2.71 17.06
N SER A 256 25.24 -4.02 17.27
CA SER A 256 25.83 -4.59 18.48
C SER A 256 27.36 -4.47 18.42
N PRO A 257 28.04 -3.97 19.47
CA PRO A 257 29.50 -3.92 19.50
C PRO A 257 30.18 -5.30 19.55
N LYS A 258 29.39 -6.39 19.74
CA LYS A 258 29.86 -7.78 19.76
C LYS A 258 29.48 -8.58 18.51
N ALA A 259 28.91 -7.94 17.49
CA ALA A 259 28.63 -8.64 16.24
C ALA A 259 29.96 -8.95 15.55
N ASP A 260 30.42 -10.19 15.66
CA ASP A 260 31.37 -10.73 14.70
C ASP A 260 30.80 -10.50 13.30
N SER A 261 31.68 -10.23 12.33
CA SER A 261 31.39 -9.85 10.95
C SER A 261 30.51 -10.83 10.15
N SER A 262 30.03 -11.91 10.78
CA SER A 262 29.15 -12.94 10.25
C SER A 262 27.75 -12.97 10.88
N SER A 263 27.46 -12.17 11.92
CA SER A 263 26.15 -12.13 12.58
C SER A 263 25.41 -10.82 12.28
N GLU A 264 24.36 -10.89 11.46
CA GLU A 264 23.45 -9.76 11.17
C GLU A 264 22.50 -9.43 12.34
N GLU A 265 22.90 -9.68 13.59
CA GLU A 265 22.10 -9.30 14.75
C GLU A 265 22.20 -7.79 14.98
N SER A 266 21.19 -7.08 14.46
CA SER A 266 20.94 -5.69 14.84
C SER A 266 20.69 -5.64 16.35
N GLY A 267 21.56 -4.97 17.11
CA GLY A 267 21.53 -4.95 18.57
C GLY A 267 20.22 -4.38 19.12
N VAL A 268 20.09 -3.06 19.14
CA VAL A 268 18.88 -2.39 19.64
C VAL A 268 18.07 -1.84 18.48
N GLN A 269 16.77 -2.10 18.48
CA GLN A 269 15.83 -1.64 17.46
C GLN A 269 14.78 -0.74 18.11
N LEU A 270 14.63 0.47 17.59
CA LEU A 270 13.68 1.46 18.08
C LEU A 270 12.78 1.91 16.93
N SER A 271 11.50 2.10 17.24
CA SER A 271 10.48 2.57 16.30
C SER A 271 9.68 3.67 16.98
N PHE A 272 9.61 4.84 16.35
CA PHE A 272 8.79 5.95 16.78
C PHE A 272 7.83 6.34 15.66
N VAL A 273 6.53 6.40 15.96
CA VAL A 273 5.48 6.59 14.96
C VAL A 273 4.72 7.89 15.21
N GLN A 274 4.48 8.64 14.13
CA GLN A 274 3.59 9.78 14.10
C GLN A 274 2.56 9.59 12.99
N ILE A 275 1.31 9.95 13.28
CA ILE A 275 0.22 9.92 12.31
C ILE A 275 -0.19 11.34 11.93
N ARG A 276 -0.67 11.49 10.70
CA ARG A 276 -1.22 12.74 10.18
C ARG A 276 -2.40 12.42 9.29
N GLY A 277 -3.55 13.06 9.49
CA GLY A 277 -4.73 12.87 8.65
C GLY A 277 -5.52 14.17 8.46
N SER A 278 -6.56 14.11 7.64
CA SER A 278 -7.57 15.17 7.62
C SER A 278 -8.33 15.21 8.93
N VAL A 279 -8.84 16.39 9.28
CA VAL A 279 -9.72 16.58 10.44
C VAL A 279 -10.91 15.61 10.34
N PRO A 280 -11.20 14.79 11.37
CA PRO A 280 -12.18 13.70 11.36
C PRO A 280 -13.63 14.20 11.50
N VAL A 281 -14.02 15.17 10.67
CA VAL A 281 -15.39 15.68 10.55
C VAL A 281 -15.84 15.58 9.08
N PHE A 282 -17.13 15.69 8.82
CA PHE A 282 -17.62 15.78 7.44
C PHE A 282 -17.45 17.20 6.93
N TRP A 283 -16.50 17.42 6.01
CA TRP A 283 -16.26 18.73 5.44
C TRP A 283 -15.71 18.66 4.02
N ALA A 284 -15.97 19.72 3.26
CA ALA A 284 -15.49 19.88 1.90
C ALA A 284 -15.01 21.32 1.66
N GLU A 285 -14.07 21.47 0.73
CA GLU A 285 -13.79 22.75 0.08
C GLU A 285 -14.62 22.80 -1.19
N VAL A 286 -15.60 23.70 -1.25
CA VAL A 286 -16.44 23.85 -2.43
C VAL A 286 -15.66 24.64 -3.47
N ASN A 287 -15.30 23.98 -4.57
CA ASN A 287 -14.60 24.61 -5.68
C ASN A 287 -15.51 25.59 -6.43
N THR A 288 -15.71 26.77 -5.86
CA THR A 288 -16.14 27.95 -6.61
C THR A 288 -14.89 28.48 -7.32
N LEU A 289 -14.97 28.98 -8.55
CA LEU A 289 -13.83 29.47 -9.36
C LEU A 289 -12.97 30.61 -8.72
N ARG A 290 -13.16 30.85 -7.42
CA ARG A 290 -12.43 31.75 -6.54
C ARG A 290 -11.05 31.17 -6.20
N TYR A 291 -10.12 32.08 -5.89
CA TYR A 291 -8.76 31.75 -5.49
C TYR A 291 -8.67 30.92 -4.18
N LYS A 292 -9.65 31.06 -3.29
CA LYS A 292 -9.79 30.24 -2.07
C LYS A 292 -11.20 29.63 -2.05
N PRO A 293 -11.34 28.30 -2.16
CA PRO A 293 -12.63 27.62 -2.17
C PRO A 293 -13.23 27.50 -0.77
N ASP A 294 -14.50 27.87 -0.62
CA ASP A 294 -15.18 27.97 0.69
C ASP A 294 -15.19 26.63 1.45
N VAL A 295 -14.81 26.66 2.73
CA VAL A 295 -14.89 25.49 3.63
C VAL A 295 -16.30 25.35 4.19
N VAL A 296 -16.90 24.18 3.95
CA VAL A 296 -18.23 23.83 4.45
C VAL A 296 -18.11 22.61 5.35
N VAL A 297 -18.49 22.77 6.62
CA VAL A 297 -18.70 21.65 7.55
C VAL A 297 -20.14 21.18 7.39
N MET A 298 -20.31 19.90 7.08
CA MET A 298 -21.63 19.31 6.85
C MET A 298 -22.23 18.94 8.20
N GLY A 299 -23.42 19.47 8.51
CA GLY A 299 -24.20 19.11 9.70
C GLY A 299 -24.92 17.78 9.55
N LEU A 300 -24.19 16.69 9.32
CA LEU A 300 -24.77 15.34 9.22
C LEU A 300 -25.08 14.80 10.61
N GLN A 301 -26.23 14.12 10.77
CA GLN A 301 -26.61 13.51 12.05
C GLN A 301 -25.57 12.48 12.53
N ASP A 302 -24.94 11.76 11.60
CA ASP A 302 -23.95 10.72 11.91
C ASP A 302 -22.52 11.26 12.13
N SER A 303 -22.33 12.58 12.18
CA SER A 303 -21.00 13.18 12.28
C SER A 303 -20.23 12.72 13.52
N LEU A 304 -20.91 12.69 14.68
CA LEU A 304 -20.30 12.23 15.93
C LEU A 304 -19.98 10.74 15.94
N ASP A 305 -20.85 9.91 15.36
CA ASP A 305 -20.62 8.46 15.28
C ASP A 305 -19.40 8.15 14.40
N ALA A 306 -19.27 8.82 13.25
CA ALA A 306 -18.10 8.68 12.40
C ALA A 306 -16.82 9.13 13.11
N THR A 307 -16.83 10.30 13.78
CA THR A 307 -15.68 10.79 14.54
C THR A 307 -15.31 9.85 15.69
N LYS A 308 -16.29 9.29 16.40
CA LYS A 308 -16.08 8.28 17.44
C LYS A 308 -15.41 7.04 16.87
N LYS A 309 -15.96 6.46 15.80
CA LYS A 309 -15.37 5.29 15.13
C LYS A 309 -13.92 5.53 14.73
N HIS A 310 -13.61 6.73 14.23
CA HIS A 310 -12.24 7.11 13.91
C HIS A 310 -11.32 7.05 15.15
N PHE A 311 -11.70 7.69 16.25
CA PHE A 311 -10.87 7.70 17.45
C PHE A 311 -10.79 6.33 18.13
N ASP A 312 -11.87 5.53 18.14
CA ASP A 312 -11.85 4.15 18.62
C ASP A 312 -10.82 3.32 17.81
N GLN A 313 -10.80 3.47 16.48
CA GLN A 313 -9.80 2.83 15.62
C GLN A 313 -8.38 3.33 15.91
N GLN A 314 -8.20 4.65 16.09
CA GLN A 314 -6.88 5.21 16.41
C GLN A 314 -6.38 4.71 17.77
N THR A 315 -7.20 4.71 18.81
CA THR A 315 -6.82 4.25 20.14
C THR A 315 -6.56 2.75 20.18
N ALA A 316 -7.37 1.94 19.49
CA ALA A 316 -7.14 0.51 19.38
C ALA A 316 -5.81 0.18 18.69
N GLN A 317 -5.40 1.00 17.72
CA GLN A 317 -4.18 0.78 16.95
C GLN A 317 -2.95 1.41 17.61
N TYR A 318 -3.02 2.65 18.05
CA TYR A 318 -1.85 3.44 18.46
C TYR A 318 -1.79 3.69 19.98
N GLY A 319 -2.84 3.33 20.72
CA GLY A 319 -2.96 3.64 22.15
C GLY A 319 -3.38 5.10 22.38
N GLU A 320 -2.91 5.68 23.49
CA GLU A 320 -3.21 7.07 23.84
C GLU A 320 -2.80 8.05 22.74
N GLN A 321 -3.67 9.02 22.43
CA GLN A 321 -3.48 9.95 21.32
C GLN A 321 -3.29 11.39 21.82
N SER A 322 -2.19 12.01 21.40
CA SER A 322 -1.98 13.46 21.51
C SER A 322 -2.31 14.13 20.18
N LEU A 323 -3.34 14.97 20.18
CA LEU A 323 -3.90 15.62 19.00
C LEU A 323 -3.35 17.04 18.88
N VAL A 324 -2.48 17.24 17.90
CA VAL A 324 -1.91 18.57 17.60
C VAL A 324 -2.69 19.21 16.47
N ASN A 325 -3.32 20.35 16.74
CA ASN A 325 -4.08 21.11 15.73
C ASN A 325 -3.39 22.43 15.41
N LEU A 326 -2.95 22.59 14.16
CA LEU A 326 -2.30 23.81 13.65
C LEU A 326 -3.18 24.57 12.64
N VAL A 327 -4.49 24.29 12.62
CA VAL A 327 -5.43 25.01 11.76
C VAL A 327 -5.50 26.48 12.19
N ASN A 328 -5.49 27.40 11.21
CA ASN A 328 -5.48 28.84 11.51
C ASN A 328 -6.68 29.25 12.37
N HIS A 329 -6.39 29.92 13.49
CA HIS A 329 -7.39 30.41 14.45
C HIS A 329 -8.31 31.52 13.92
N LYS A 330 -7.98 32.10 12.76
CA LYS A 330 -8.74 33.19 12.15
C LYS A 330 -8.93 32.96 10.66
N GLY A 331 -10.11 33.32 10.16
CA GLY A 331 -10.42 33.33 8.74
C GLY A 331 -10.98 32.01 8.25
N HIS A 332 -10.53 31.58 7.07
CA HIS A 332 -11.23 30.58 6.25
C HIS A 332 -11.33 29.18 6.87
N GLU A 333 -10.39 28.77 7.70
CA GLU A 333 -10.36 27.42 8.27
C GLU A 333 -11.00 27.34 9.67
N GLN A 334 -11.43 28.48 10.22
CA GLN A 334 -12.07 28.58 11.53
C GLN A 334 -13.27 27.64 11.70
N PRO A 335 -14.19 27.49 10.72
CA PRO A 335 -15.33 26.57 10.88
C PRO A 335 -14.92 25.12 11.11
N VAL A 336 -13.87 24.64 10.45
CA VAL A 336 -13.36 23.28 10.61
C VAL A 336 -12.64 23.11 11.95
N LYS A 337 -11.92 24.14 12.41
CA LYS A 337 -11.30 24.16 13.73
C LYS A 337 -12.33 24.02 14.84
N GLU A 338 -13.33 24.90 14.84
CA GLU A 338 -14.41 24.89 15.85
C GLU A 338 -15.20 23.59 15.81
N ALA A 339 -15.47 23.05 14.62
CA ALA A 339 -16.10 21.75 14.48
C ALA A 339 -15.25 20.63 15.09
N TYR A 340 -13.94 20.64 14.85
CA TYR A 340 -13.04 19.63 15.40
C TYR A 340 -13.00 19.66 16.93
N GLU A 341 -12.75 20.83 17.52
CA GLU A 341 -12.65 21.01 18.97
C GLU A 341 -13.97 20.62 19.67
N ARG A 342 -15.11 20.96 19.06
CA ARG A 342 -16.44 20.53 19.53
C ARG A 342 -16.60 19.02 19.51
N HIS A 343 -16.33 18.37 18.37
CA HIS A 343 -16.51 16.92 18.24
C HIS A 343 -15.55 16.14 19.16
N VAL A 344 -14.30 16.59 19.32
CA VAL A 344 -13.36 15.94 20.24
C VAL A 344 -13.81 16.07 21.69
N THR A 345 -14.32 17.24 22.08
CA THR A 345 -14.85 17.46 23.43
C THR A 345 -16.06 16.58 23.69
N GLU A 346 -16.99 16.48 22.73
CA GLU A 346 -18.17 15.63 22.86
C GLU A 346 -17.81 14.14 22.92
N VAL A 347 -16.90 13.66 22.08
CA VAL A 347 -16.44 12.27 22.12
C VAL A 347 -15.77 11.95 23.46
N ARG A 348 -14.94 12.86 24.00
CA ARG A 348 -14.28 12.69 25.30
C ARG A 348 -15.27 12.66 26.48
N LEU A 349 -16.33 13.47 26.43
CA LEU A 349 -17.33 13.52 27.50
C LEU A 349 -18.25 12.31 27.50
N VAL A 350 -18.54 11.74 26.33
CA VAL A 350 -19.47 10.61 26.18
C VAL A 350 -18.75 9.27 26.32
N PHE A 351 -17.48 9.21 25.95
CA PHE A 351 -16.68 7.99 25.95
C PHE A 351 -15.33 8.29 26.59
N ASP A 352 -14.99 7.56 27.66
CA ASP A 352 -13.82 7.78 28.52
C ASP A 352 -12.48 7.51 27.79
N VAL A 353 -12.19 8.33 26.76
CA VAL A 353 -11.02 8.23 25.88
C VAL A 353 -10.00 9.29 26.30
N LEU A 354 -8.77 8.87 26.61
CA LEU A 354 -7.64 9.76 26.85
C LEU A 354 -7.18 10.41 25.54
N LEU A 355 -7.69 11.62 25.30
CA LEU A 355 -7.29 12.50 24.20
C LEU A 355 -6.75 13.82 24.79
N HIS A 356 -5.53 14.16 24.43
CA HIS A 356 -4.92 15.44 24.78
C HIS A 356 -4.88 16.36 23.56
N LEU A 357 -5.69 17.42 23.58
CA LEU A 357 -5.63 18.49 22.58
C LEU A 357 -4.50 19.46 22.96
N VAL A 358 -3.53 19.63 22.07
CA VAL A 358 -2.45 20.60 22.23
C VAL A 358 -2.73 21.75 21.26
N GLU A 359 -2.99 22.93 21.80
CA GLU A 359 -3.14 24.16 21.02
C GLU A 359 -1.75 24.75 20.72
N GLY A 360 -1.52 25.08 19.45
CA GLY A 360 -0.29 25.71 18.96
C GLY A 360 -0.45 27.19 18.66
#